data_AF-A0A1Y2EX42-F1
#
_entry.id   AF-A0A1Y2EX42-F1
#
_cell.length_a   1.000
_cell.length_b   1.000
_cell.length_c   1.000
_cell.angle_alpha   90.00
_cell.angle_beta   90.00
_cell.angle_gamma   90.00
#
_symmetry.space_group_name_H-M   'P 1'
#
loop_
_entity.id
_entity.type
_entity.pdbx_description
1 polymer ?
#
loop_
_entity_poly.entity_id
_entity_poly.type
_entity_poly.pdbx_seq_one_letter_code
_entity_poly.pdbx_strand_id
1 'polypeptide(L)'
;MKLFSLIILLLSLFSAVFAKNKCCEKCPAGEEKFYSIDLLFNKCGECCMNPKKYWIYHIFELGLTKAESDHPCYDHGYPNYQKTETHGSLLVKMTLDKYSQ
;
A
#
# COMPACT_ATOMS: atom_id res chain seq x y z
N MET A 1 -34.09 -18.36 44.65
CA MET A 1 -34.65 -19.03 43.44
C MET A 1 -34.96 -17.96 42.41
N LYS A 2 -34.73 -18.23 41.11
CA LYS A 2 -34.59 -17.31 39.95
C LYS A 2 -33.11 -16.97 39.73
N LEU A 3 -32.27 -17.84 39.17
CA LEU A 3 -32.36 -18.48 37.84
C LEU A 3 -32.76 -17.47 36.76
N PHE A 4 -31.91 -16.46 36.56
CA PHE A 4 -31.89 -15.71 35.30
C PHE A 4 -30.46 -15.77 34.74
N SER A 5 -30.34 -16.60 33.71
CA SER A 5 -29.54 -16.37 32.51
C SER A 5 -28.02 -16.22 32.73
N LEU A 6 -27.17 -17.24 32.60
CA LEU A 6 -26.81 -17.95 31.36
C LEU A 6 -27.18 -17.17 30.09
N ILE A 7 -26.20 -16.85 29.23
CA ILE A 7 -26.19 -15.74 28.23
C ILE A 7 -25.61 -14.51 28.95
N ILE A 8 -24.32 -14.20 28.85
CA ILE A 8 -23.65 -13.67 27.67
C ILE A 8 -22.18 -14.18 27.69
N LEU A 9 -21.93 -15.32 27.04
CA LEU A 9 -20.59 -15.70 26.58
C LEU A 9 -20.59 -15.64 25.05
N LEU A 10 -20.97 -14.47 24.51
CA LEU A 10 -20.70 -14.13 23.13
C LEU A 10 -19.67 -12.99 23.16
N LEU A 11 -18.42 -13.35 23.46
CA LEU A 11 -17.27 -12.52 23.15
C LEU A 11 -17.21 -12.49 21.62
N SER A 12 -18.03 -11.62 21.03
CA SER A 12 -17.95 -11.30 19.62
C SER A 12 -16.53 -10.77 19.39
N LEU A 13 -15.77 -11.52 18.61
CA LEU A 13 -14.50 -11.10 18.04
C LEU A 13 -14.80 -9.93 17.11
N PHE A 14 -14.95 -8.73 17.68
CA PHE A 14 -14.97 -7.49 16.95
C PHE A 14 -13.54 -7.27 16.43
N SER A 15 -13.24 -7.89 15.30
CA SER A 15 -12.00 -7.58 14.57
C SER A 15 -12.11 -6.13 14.16
N ALA A 16 -11.41 -5.25 14.87
CA ALA A 16 -11.30 -3.86 14.47
C ALA A 16 -10.62 -3.82 13.10
N VAL A 17 -11.41 -3.58 12.05
CA VAL A 17 -10.90 -3.26 10.73
C VAL A 17 -10.27 -1.88 10.84
N PHE A 18 -8.97 -1.84 11.16
CA PHE A 18 -8.19 -0.62 10.97
C PHE A 18 -8.21 -0.34 9.47
N ALA A 19 -8.90 0.74 9.06
CA ALA A 19 -8.66 1.33 7.76
C ALA A 19 -7.16 1.63 7.70
N LYS A 20 -6.41 0.88 6.87
CA LYS A 20 -5.02 1.23 6.60
C LYS A 20 -5.04 2.59 5.94
N ASN A 21 -4.58 3.60 6.68
CA ASN A 21 -4.19 4.86 6.09
C ASN A 21 -3.18 4.58 4.97
N LYS A 22 -3.20 5.42 3.93
CA LYS A 22 -2.19 5.41 2.86
C LYS A 22 -0.80 5.33 3.45
N CYS A 23 0.04 4.44 2.94
CA CYS A 23 1.40 4.24 3.48
C CYS A 23 2.37 5.34 3.06
N CYS A 24 2.08 5.96 1.93
CA CYS A 24 3.10 6.48 1.06
C CYS A 24 2.71 7.87 0.57
N GLU A 25 2.02 8.68 1.39
CA GLU A 25 1.84 10.11 1.12
C GLU A 25 3.13 10.90 1.34
N LYS A 26 3.94 10.52 2.35
CA LYS A 26 5.26 11.09 2.63
C LYS A 26 6.25 9.99 2.95
N CYS A 27 7.45 10.08 2.39
CA CYS A 27 8.48 9.09 2.65
C CYS A 27 9.24 9.36 3.96
N PRO A 28 9.51 8.32 4.76
CA PRO A 28 10.34 8.46 5.94
C PRO A 28 11.77 8.84 5.55
N ALA A 29 12.52 9.37 6.50
CA ALA A 29 13.91 9.73 6.28
C ALA A 29 14.74 8.53 5.78
N GLY A 30 15.49 8.73 4.70
CA GLY A 30 16.32 7.69 4.08
C GLY A 30 15.61 6.84 3.03
N GLU A 31 14.33 7.07 2.78
CA GLU A 31 13.59 6.51 1.65
C GLU A 31 13.23 7.60 0.64
N GLU A 32 13.10 7.21 -0.62
CA GLU A 32 12.68 8.09 -1.70
C GLU A 32 11.37 7.59 -2.30
N LYS A 33 10.66 8.50 -2.97
CA LYS A 33 9.41 8.20 -3.66
C LYS A 33 9.69 7.52 -4.99
N PHE A 34 8.98 6.44 -5.26
CA PHE A 34 8.97 5.75 -6.55
C PHE A 34 7.55 5.42 -6.95
N TYR A 35 7.35 5.20 -8.24
CA TYR A 35 6.08 4.77 -8.79
C TYR A 35 6.28 3.83 -9.98
N SER A 36 5.23 3.09 -10.33
CA SER A 36 5.13 2.40 -11.61
C SER A 36 3.70 2.47 -12.13
N ILE A 37 3.56 2.48 -13.45
CA ILE A 37 2.28 2.49 -14.16
C ILE A 37 2.08 1.14 -14.84
N ASP A 38 1.04 0.45 -14.42
CA ASP A 38 0.56 -0.76 -15.02
C ASP A 38 -0.48 -0.42 -16.11
N LEU A 39 -0.01 -0.43 -17.35
CA LEU A 39 -0.83 -0.14 -18.53
C LEU A 39 -1.81 -1.28 -18.86
N LEU A 40 -1.57 -2.51 -18.38
CA LEU A 40 -2.45 -3.64 -18.66
C LEU A 40 -3.75 -3.54 -17.85
N PHE A 41 -3.65 -3.15 -16.58
CA PHE A 41 -4.80 -3.02 -15.69
C PHE A 41 -5.23 -1.58 -15.43
N ASN A 42 -4.60 -0.60 -16.10
CA ASN A 42 -4.79 0.83 -15.88
C ASN A 42 -4.70 1.19 -14.39
N LYS A 43 -3.61 0.79 -13.76
CA LYS A 43 -3.30 1.10 -12.36
C LYS A 43 -1.99 1.86 -12.25
N CYS A 44 -1.86 2.62 -11.18
CA CYS A 44 -0.58 3.17 -10.76
C CYS A 44 -0.31 2.73 -9.32
N GLY A 45 0.95 2.47 -8.99
CA GLY A 45 1.40 2.20 -7.64
C GLY A 45 2.50 3.17 -7.26
N GLU A 46 2.40 3.81 -6.10
CA GLU A 46 3.45 4.67 -5.53
C GLU A 46 3.92 4.14 -4.17
N CYS A 47 5.22 4.21 -3.90
CA CYS A 47 5.82 3.66 -2.70
C CYS A 47 6.97 4.51 -2.18
N CYS A 48 7.36 4.23 -0.94
CA CYS A 48 8.60 4.72 -0.36
C CYS A 48 9.59 3.56 -0.30
N MET A 49 10.77 3.78 -0.86
CA MET A 49 11.77 2.74 -1.01
C MET A 49 13.15 3.28 -0.69
N ASN A 50 13.95 2.48 0.02
CA ASN A 50 15.37 2.74 0.13
C ASN A 50 16.01 2.70 -1.27
N PRO A 51 16.59 3.80 -1.78
CA PRO A 51 17.07 3.88 -3.16
C PRO A 51 18.17 2.86 -3.48
N LYS A 52 18.91 2.35 -2.46
CA LYS A 52 19.90 1.29 -2.64
C LYS A 52 19.28 -0.05 -3.08
N LYS A 53 17.98 -0.23 -2.89
CA LYS A 53 17.24 -1.43 -3.33
C LYS A 53 16.62 -1.28 -4.72
N TYR A 54 16.72 -0.11 -5.36
CA TYR A 54 16.08 0.16 -6.65
C TYR A 54 16.37 -0.92 -7.68
N TRP A 55 17.65 -1.32 -7.83
CA TRP A 55 18.05 -2.33 -8.81
C TRP A 55 17.35 -3.68 -8.61
N ILE A 56 17.07 -4.10 -7.37
CA ILE A 56 16.38 -5.36 -7.08
C ILE A 56 14.93 -5.26 -7.54
N TYR A 57 14.25 -4.18 -7.19
CA TYR A 57 12.84 -4.01 -7.52
C TYR A 57 12.63 -3.71 -9.01
N HIS A 58 13.55 -3.00 -9.65
CA HIS A 58 13.47 -2.69 -11.07
C HIS A 58 13.60 -3.94 -11.97
N ILE A 59 14.24 -5.02 -11.50
CA ILE A 59 14.24 -6.31 -12.20
C ILE A 59 12.83 -6.91 -12.27
N PHE A 60 12.02 -6.74 -11.21
CA PHE A 60 10.66 -7.28 -11.15
C PHE A 60 9.60 -6.31 -11.67
N GLU A 61 9.90 -5.01 -11.68
CA GLU A 61 9.01 -3.93 -12.10
C GLU A 61 9.77 -2.98 -13.03
N LEU A 62 9.81 -3.32 -14.33
CA LEU A 62 10.58 -2.57 -15.33
C LEU A 62 10.10 -1.12 -15.48
N GLY A 63 8.83 -0.83 -15.14
CA GLY A 63 8.29 0.53 -15.14
C GLY A 63 8.65 1.36 -13.89
N LEU A 64 9.36 0.77 -12.92
CA LEU A 64 9.68 1.43 -11.66
C LEU A 64 10.56 2.66 -11.88
N THR A 65 10.01 3.82 -11.55
CA THR A 65 10.58 5.13 -11.82
C THR A 65 10.67 5.93 -10.52
N LYS A 66 11.77 6.66 -10.33
CA LYS A 66 11.90 7.60 -9.21
C LYS A 66 10.96 8.78 -9.46
N ALA A 67 10.16 9.14 -8.46
CA ALA A 67 9.22 10.24 -8.60
C ALA A 67 9.91 11.60 -8.41
N GLU A 68 9.39 12.61 -9.10
CA GLU A 68 9.78 14.01 -8.95
C GLU A 68 8.81 14.80 -8.04
N SER A 69 7.66 14.18 -7.71
CA SER A 69 6.61 14.74 -6.86
C SER A 69 6.24 13.81 -5.71
N ASP A 70 5.49 14.34 -4.74
CA ASP A 70 4.95 13.56 -3.63
C ASP A 70 3.76 12.66 -4.04
N HIS A 71 3.10 12.97 -5.17
CA HIS A 71 1.88 12.31 -5.65
C HIS A 71 1.97 11.90 -7.13
N PRO A 72 2.98 11.11 -7.53
CA PRO A 72 3.23 10.78 -8.94
C PRO A 72 2.04 10.07 -9.60
N CYS A 73 1.30 9.21 -8.88
CA CYS A 73 0.14 8.56 -9.48
C CYS A 73 -0.96 9.55 -9.84
N TYR A 74 -1.22 10.54 -8.98
CA TYR A 74 -2.17 11.60 -9.27
C TYR A 74 -1.72 12.41 -10.50
N ASP A 75 -0.44 12.81 -10.52
CA ASP A 75 0.14 13.63 -11.59
C ASP A 75 0.12 12.91 -12.96
N HIS A 76 0.15 11.58 -12.97
CA HIS A 76 0.04 10.75 -14.17
C HIS A 76 -1.40 10.35 -14.52
N GLY A 77 -2.41 10.98 -13.90
CA GLY A 77 -3.82 10.77 -14.24
C GLY A 77 -4.48 9.59 -13.53
N TYR A 78 -3.93 9.13 -12.40
CA TYR A 78 -4.51 8.10 -11.55
C TYR A 78 -4.94 8.68 -10.19
N PRO A 79 -6.00 9.51 -10.11
CA PRO A 79 -6.35 10.23 -8.89
C PRO A 79 -7.04 9.37 -7.83
N ASN A 80 -7.58 8.21 -8.21
CA ASN A 80 -8.46 7.42 -7.37
C ASN A 80 -7.68 6.38 -6.56
N TYR A 81 -7.43 6.68 -5.28
CA TYR A 81 -6.86 5.70 -4.35
C TYR A 81 -7.77 4.48 -4.21
N GLN A 82 -7.17 3.29 -4.21
CA GLN A 82 -7.88 2.04 -4.00
C GLN A 82 -7.50 1.38 -2.68
N LYS A 83 -6.21 1.13 -2.47
CA LYS A 83 -5.72 0.41 -1.29
C LYS A 83 -4.22 0.52 -1.12
N THR A 84 -3.78 0.41 0.13
CA THR A 84 -2.41 0.09 0.50
C THR A 84 -2.23 -1.43 0.55
N GLU A 85 -1.21 -1.94 -0.13
CA GLU A 85 -0.88 -3.37 -0.11
C GLU A 85 0.62 -3.62 -0.14
N THR A 86 1.03 -4.81 0.30
CA THR A 86 2.43 -5.25 0.26
C THR A 86 2.57 -6.32 -0.82
N HIS A 87 3.32 -6.02 -1.86
CA HIS A 87 3.66 -6.93 -2.95
C HIS A 87 5.01 -7.59 -2.70
N GLY A 88 5.24 -8.71 -3.38
CA GLY A 88 6.50 -9.45 -3.33
C GLY A 88 6.44 -10.69 -2.44
N SER A 89 7.59 -11.33 -2.26
CA SER A 89 7.72 -12.60 -1.55
C SER A 89 9.02 -12.65 -0.76
N LEU A 90 8.98 -13.33 0.39
CA LEU A 90 10.12 -13.54 1.27
C LEU A 90 10.86 -12.23 1.62
N LEU A 91 12.09 -12.08 1.14
CA LEU A 91 12.98 -10.96 1.45
C LEU A 91 12.80 -9.74 0.53
N VAL A 92 12.06 -9.89 -0.58
CA VAL A 92 11.81 -8.82 -1.56
C VAL A 92 10.33 -8.49 -1.51
N LYS A 93 9.99 -7.48 -0.71
CA LYS A 93 8.61 -7.02 -0.54
C LYS A 93 8.54 -5.50 -0.40
N MET A 94 7.56 -4.91 -1.05
CA MET A 94 7.33 -3.46 -1.05
C MET A 94 5.88 -3.17 -0.70
N THR A 95 5.67 -2.26 0.25
CA THR A 95 4.33 -1.71 0.54
C THR A 95 4.12 -0.49 -0.32
N LEU A 96 2.98 -0.43 -1.00
CA LEU A 96 2.64 0.64 -1.94
C LEU A 96 1.18 1.03 -1.83
N ASP A 97 0.87 2.27 -2.20
CA ASP A 97 -0.48 2.76 -2.38
C ASP A 97 -0.86 2.61 -3.86
N LYS A 98 -1.98 1.93 -4.12
CA LYS A 98 -2.48 1.65 -5.46
C LYS A 98 -3.59 2.62 -5.83
N TYR A 99 -3.55 3.08 -7.07
CA TYR A 99 -4.47 4.04 -7.66
C TYR A 99 -5.04 3.55 -8.99
N SER A 100 -6.19 4.10 -9.39
CA SER A 100 -6.73 4.04 -10.76
C SER A 100 -6.96 5.44 -11.31
N GLN A 101 -7.14 5.50 -12.64
CA GLN A 101 -7.82 6.62 -13.29
C GLN A 101 -9.18 6.89 -12.68
#